data_AF-A0A336N7M8-F1
#
_entry.id   AF-A0A336N7M8-F1
#
_cell.length_a   1.000
_cell.length_b   1.000
_cell.length_c   1.000
_cell.angle_alpha   90.00
_cell.angle_beta   90.00
_cell.angle_gamma   90.00
#
_symmetry.space_group_name_H-M   'P 1'
#
loop_
_entity.id
_entity.type
_entity.pdbx_description
1 polymer ?
#
loop_
_entity_poly.entity_id
_entity_poly.type
_entity_poly.pdbx_seq_one_letter_code
_entity_poly.pdbx_strand_id
1 'polypeptide(L)'
;MILKKLTLGLSFIFFSHVTFAESWSMHISEEGITKKVAEQPNQSRQAGTSKQHFSFSDSNEKGKTTFINKTGNKKFDPSNMADVNELGKSISFEVFEIKENKDSHSVFESGAGICYGFKSNDGVVFTDSTTYYVDKSKQQYYASIIGATVSSSLEPQNVQYAPVFNIKDPNLDREVKSEEQRNGKVLVNKNLKKNKEILSNVVCK
;
A
#
# COMPACT_ATOMS: atom_id res chain seq x y z
N MET A 1 -45.93 -37.77 -44.13
CA MET A 1 -45.99 -37.25 -42.75
C MET A 1 -44.71 -36.45 -42.49
N ILE A 2 -44.75 -35.13 -42.70
CA ILE A 2 -43.57 -34.24 -42.58
C ILE A 2 -43.70 -33.49 -41.25
N LEU A 3 -42.88 -33.85 -40.27
CA LEU A 3 -42.89 -33.20 -38.95
C LEU A 3 -41.89 -32.04 -38.95
N LYS A 4 -42.42 -30.81 -39.06
CA LYS A 4 -41.70 -29.58 -38.73
C LYS A 4 -41.33 -29.60 -37.24
N LYS A 5 -40.05 -29.42 -36.91
CA LYS A 5 -39.64 -29.01 -35.56
C LYS A 5 -39.09 -27.58 -35.62
N LEU A 6 -39.95 -26.66 -35.19
CA LEU A 6 -39.63 -25.29 -34.83
C LEU A 6 -38.89 -25.33 -33.49
N THR A 7 -37.66 -24.81 -33.42
CA THR A 7 -36.98 -24.54 -32.14
C THR A 7 -36.75 -23.04 -32.05
N LEU A 8 -37.36 -22.46 -31.03
CA LEU A 8 -37.39 -21.04 -30.72
C LEU A 8 -36.56 -20.82 -29.45
N GLY A 9 -35.57 -19.94 -29.52
CA GLY A 9 -35.12 -19.03 -28.46
C GLY A 9 -34.39 -19.58 -27.22
N LEU A 10 -33.19 -19.06 -26.94
CA LEU A 10 -32.99 -17.94 -26.01
C LEU A 10 -31.52 -17.50 -26.06
N SER A 11 -31.25 -16.27 -26.50
CA SER A 11 -29.92 -15.66 -26.41
C SER A 11 -29.85 -14.83 -25.15
N PHE A 12 -29.10 -15.28 -24.14
CA PHE A 12 -28.79 -14.49 -22.95
C PHE A 12 -27.64 -13.54 -23.29
N ILE A 13 -27.97 -12.29 -23.60
CA ILE A 13 -26.99 -11.21 -23.66
C ILE A 13 -26.75 -10.75 -22.22
N PHE A 14 -25.61 -11.15 -21.64
CA PHE A 14 -25.12 -10.58 -20.40
C PHE A 14 -24.68 -9.14 -20.65
N PHE A 15 -25.52 -8.18 -20.30
CA PHE A 15 -25.10 -6.79 -20.13
C PHE A 15 -24.27 -6.71 -18.85
N SER A 16 -22.95 -6.70 -19.00
CA SER A 16 -22.03 -6.33 -17.94
C SER A 16 -22.25 -4.86 -17.60
N HIS A 17 -23.02 -4.57 -16.55
CA HIS A 17 -23.05 -3.23 -15.98
C HIS A 17 -21.68 -2.94 -15.37
N VAL A 18 -20.88 -2.13 -16.07
CA VAL A 18 -19.68 -1.53 -15.51
C VAL A 18 -20.16 -0.42 -14.58
N THR A 19 -20.32 -0.73 -13.29
CA THR A 19 -20.54 0.30 -12.28
C THR A 19 -19.23 1.06 -12.10
N PHE A 20 -19.14 2.25 -12.71
CA PHE A 20 -18.09 3.21 -12.37
C PHE A 20 -18.17 3.50 -10.87
N ALA A 21 -17.12 3.12 -10.14
CA ALA A 21 -16.98 3.50 -8.75
C ALA A 21 -16.95 5.03 -8.65
N GLU A 22 -17.73 5.60 -7.73
CA GLU A 22 -17.72 7.03 -7.44
C GLU A 22 -16.31 7.47 -7.08
N SER A 23 -15.80 8.50 -7.78
CA SER A 23 -14.49 9.06 -7.48
C SER A 23 -14.56 9.82 -6.15
N TRP A 24 -13.88 9.32 -5.13
CA TRP A 24 -13.72 10.04 -3.88
C TRP A 24 -12.69 11.17 -4.10
N SER A 25 -13.14 12.42 -4.17
CA SER A 25 -12.25 13.58 -4.14
C SER A 25 -11.81 13.82 -2.69
N MET A 26 -10.58 13.43 -2.36
CA MET A 26 -9.97 13.80 -1.08
C MET A 26 -9.28 15.16 -1.26
N HIS A 27 -9.87 16.22 -0.69
CA HIS A 27 -9.23 17.53 -0.63
C HIS A 27 -8.01 17.47 0.32
N ILE A 28 -6.81 17.64 -0.26
CA ILE A 28 -5.56 17.80 0.47
C ILE A 28 -5.27 19.29 0.56
N SER A 29 -5.13 19.83 1.77
CA SER A 29 -4.62 21.19 1.98
C SER A 29 -3.11 21.17 1.83
N GLU A 30 -2.61 21.80 0.76
CA GLU A 30 -1.18 22.03 0.52
C GLU A 30 -0.67 23.16 1.43
N GLU A 31 -0.33 22.86 2.67
CA GLU A 31 0.60 23.70 3.44
C GLU A 31 1.73 22.82 3.98
N GLY A 32 2.70 22.53 3.10
CA GLY A 32 3.94 21.84 3.46
C GLY A 32 4.94 22.82 4.06
N ILE A 33 5.23 22.67 5.36
CA ILE A 33 6.35 23.36 6.00
C ILE A 33 7.63 22.58 5.69
N THR A 34 8.51 23.15 4.88
CA THR A 34 9.86 22.63 4.66
C THR A 34 10.66 22.67 5.96
N LYS A 35 10.85 21.52 6.62
CA LYS A 35 11.79 21.41 7.74
C LYS A 35 13.23 21.43 7.20
N LYS A 36 13.90 22.55 7.42
CA LYS A 36 15.37 22.63 7.35
C LYS A 36 15.95 21.83 8.51
N VAL A 37 16.76 20.82 8.22
CA VAL A 37 17.64 20.20 9.22
C VAL A 37 18.70 21.25 9.57
N ALA A 38 18.80 21.61 10.85
CA ALA A 38 19.77 22.57 11.33
C ALA A 38 21.16 21.92 11.41
N GLU A 39 22.12 22.44 10.64
CA GLU A 39 23.54 22.20 10.86
C GLU A 39 24.03 23.03 12.05
N GLN A 40 24.71 22.39 13.00
CA GLN A 40 25.49 23.10 14.02
C GLN A 40 26.74 23.75 13.39
N PRO A 41 27.21 24.88 13.95
CA PRO A 41 28.01 25.84 13.21
C PRO A 41 29.49 25.48 13.25
N ASN A 42 30.14 25.44 12.08
CA ASN A 42 31.50 25.95 11.94
C ASN A 42 31.76 26.42 10.51
N GLN A 43 32.30 27.63 10.42
CA GLN A 43 32.43 28.47 9.24
C GLN A 43 33.31 27.88 8.14
N SER A 44 32.81 27.89 6.91
CA SER A 44 33.50 28.55 5.78
C SER A 44 32.51 28.75 4.61
N ARG A 45 32.57 29.93 4.00
CA ARG A 45 31.69 30.33 2.89
C ARG A 45 32.02 29.51 1.64
N GLN A 46 31.12 28.60 1.27
CA GLN A 46 30.98 28.11 -0.10
C GLN A 46 29.49 28.06 -0.43
N ALA A 47 29.12 28.57 -1.60
CA ALA A 47 27.78 28.51 -2.14
C ALA A 47 27.41 27.03 -2.37
N GLY A 48 26.90 26.37 -1.32
CA GLY A 48 26.50 24.98 -1.34
C GLY A 48 25.07 24.85 -1.82
N THR A 49 24.89 24.35 -3.05
CA THR A 49 23.64 23.74 -3.47
C THR A 49 23.34 22.62 -2.47
N SER A 50 22.29 22.77 -1.66
CA SER A 50 21.81 21.72 -0.75
C SER A 50 21.56 20.45 -1.56
N LYS A 51 22.47 19.48 -1.50
CA LYS A 51 22.27 18.16 -2.09
C LYS A 51 21.30 17.44 -1.16
N GLN A 52 20.03 17.38 -1.54
CA GLN A 52 19.08 16.53 -0.85
C GLN A 52 19.49 15.08 -1.09
N HIS A 53 19.93 14.41 -0.04
CA HIS A 53 20.24 12.99 -0.07
C HIS A 53 18.95 12.20 0.17
N PHE A 54 18.62 11.28 -0.73
CA PHE A 54 17.45 10.41 -0.58
C PHE A 54 17.71 9.33 0.48
N SER A 55 16.70 9.04 1.29
CA SER A 55 16.72 7.93 2.23
C SER A 55 15.30 7.40 2.45
N PHE A 56 15.16 6.09 2.65
CA PHE A 56 13.88 5.44 2.94
C PHE A 56 13.33 5.71 4.34
N SER A 57 13.88 6.69 5.07
CA SER A 57 13.47 6.97 6.44
C SER A 57 12.08 7.60 6.45
N ASP A 58 11.13 6.93 7.10
CA ASP A 58 9.93 7.58 7.60
C ASP A 58 10.38 8.57 8.69
N SER A 59 10.46 9.86 8.36
CA SER A 59 10.40 10.92 9.37
C SER A 59 9.13 10.69 10.22
N ASN A 60 9.09 11.22 11.45
CA ASN A 60 7.89 11.23 12.32
C ASN A 60 6.78 12.13 11.74
N GLU A 61 6.45 11.95 10.47
CA GLU A 61 5.45 12.68 9.72
C GLU A 61 4.08 12.16 10.10
N LYS A 62 3.20 13.11 10.43
CA LYS A 62 1.79 12.81 10.69
C LYS A 62 1.17 12.31 9.39
N GLY A 63 0.58 11.12 9.43
CA GLY A 63 -0.13 10.52 8.31
C GLY A 63 -1.55 10.12 8.69
N LYS A 64 -2.37 9.85 7.68
CA LYS A 64 -3.71 9.30 7.86
C LYS A 64 -3.73 7.85 7.37
N THR A 65 -4.18 6.93 8.23
CA THR A 65 -4.41 5.52 7.87
C THR A 65 -5.91 5.26 7.79
N THR A 66 -6.36 4.59 6.73
CA THR A 66 -7.78 4.23 6.51
C THR A 66 -7.88 2.76 6.15
N PHE A 67 -8.86 2.06 6.75
CA PHE A 67 -9.16 0.65 6.51
C PHE A 67 -10.49 0.54 5.77
N ILE A 68 -10.56 -0.26 4.72
CA ILE A 68 -11.77 -0.42 3.87
C ILE A 68 -12.09 -1.89 3.68
N ASN A 69 -13.36 -2.28 3.91
CA ASN A 69 -13.86 -3.58 3.47
C ASN A 69 -14.07 -3.54 1.96
N LYS A 70 -13.49 -4.49 1.22
CA LYS A 70 -13.91 -4.66 -0.18
C LYS A 70 -15.39 -5.04 -0.26
N THR A 71 -15.88 -5.82 0.69
CA THR A 71 -17.30 -6.18 0.78
C THR A 71 -18.09 -5.01 1.34
N GLY A 72 -18.75 -4.26 0.47
CA GLY A 72 -19.66 -3.17 0.86
C GLY A 72 -19.02 -1.78 0.96
N ASN A 73 -17.73 -1.61 0.60
CA ASN A 73 -17.01 -0.33 0.58
C ASN A 73 -17.11 0.46 1.90
N LYS A 74 -17.28 -0.24 3.02
CA LYS A 74 -17.41 0.36 4.34
C LYS A 74 -16.04 0.75 4.86
N LYS A 75 -15.91 2.00 5.28
CA LYS A 75 -14.74 2.47 6.05
C LYS A 75 -14.83 1.90 7.47
N PHE A 76 -13.73 1.32 7.94
CA PHE A 76 -13.65 0.77 9.28
C PHE A 76 -12.99 1.72 10.27
N ASP A 77 -13.51 1.70 11.49
CA ASP A 77 -12.88 2.33 12.65
C ASP A 77 -12.11 1.27 13.47
N PRO A 78 -10.77 1.32 13.51
CA PRO A 78 -9.96 0.36 14.28
C PRO A 78 -10.12 0.48 15.81
N SER A 79 -10.80 1.52 16.30
CA SER A 79 -11.17 1.69 17.71
C SER A 79 -12.52 1.04 18.06
N ASN A 80 -13.32 0.69 17.05
CA ASN A 80 -14.61 0.04 17.22
C ASN A 80 -14.50 -1.49 17.09
N MET A 81 -14.83 -2.23 18.16
CA MET A 81 -14.71 -3.69 18.17
C MET A 81 -15.65 -4.41 17.20
N ALA A 82 -16.83 -3.86 16.90
CA ALA A 82 -17.75 -4.47 15.94
C ALA A 82 -17.18 -4.39 14.52
N ASP A 83 -16.63 -3.24 14.17
CA ASP A 83 -15.93 -3.02 12.89
C ASP A 83 -14.70 -3.92 12.75
N VAL A 84 -13.89 -4.05 13.81
CA VAL A 84 -12.72 -4.96 13.82
C VAL A 84 -13.15 -6.42 13.65
N ASN A 85 -14.21 -6.86 14.32
CA ASN A 85 -14.72 -8.23 14.18
C ASN A 85 -15.30 -8.51 12.78
N GLU A 86 -15.98 -7.53 12.18
CA GLU A 86 -16.48 -7.62 10.81
C GLU A 86 -15.30 -7.75 9.82
N LEU A 87 -14.33 -6.85 9.95
CA LEU A 87 -13.11 -6.83 9.14
C LEU A 87 -12.30 -8.13 9.27
N GLY A 88 -12.15 -8.66 10.49
CA GLY A 88 -11.43 -9.90 10.74
C GLY A 88 -12.09 -11.16 10.15
N LYS A 89 -13.40 -11.11 9.89
CA LYS A 89 -14.16 -12.19 9.24
C LYS A 89 -14.30 -12.00 7.73
N SER A 90 -13.97 -10.82 7.19
CA SER A 90 -14.04 -10.58 5.75
C SER A 90 -13.02 -11.47 5.03
N ILE A 91 -13.22 -11.68 3.74
CA ILE A 91 -12.25 -12.40 2.89
C ILE A 91 -11.17 -11.47 2.33
N SER A 92 -11.39 -10.17 2.37
CA SER A 92 -10.44 -9.17 1.90
C SER A 92 -10.68 -7.80 2.54
N PHE A 93 -9.60 -7.04 2.70
CA PHE A 93 -9.65 -5.62 3.04
C PHE A 93 -8.45 -4.86 2.50
N GLU A 94 -8.58 -3.54 2.51
CA GLU A 94 -7.55 -2.64 2.04
C GLU A 94 -7.15 -1.64 3.13
N VAL A 95 -5.88 -1.24 3.11
CA VAL A 95 -5.31 -0.23 3.98
C VAL A 95 -4.64 0.84 3.13
N PHE A 96 -5.03 2.08 3.35
CA PHE A 96 -4.42 3.25 2.74
C PHE A 96 -3.67 4.05 3.81
N GLU A 97 -2.39 4.32 3.61
CA GLU A 97 -1.60 5.26 4.42
C GLU A 97 -1.16 6.41 3.54
N ILE A 98 -1.48 7.64 3.95
CA ILE A 98 -1.09 8.85 3.21
C ILE A 98 -0.29 9.74 4.15
N LYS A 99 0.94 10.07 3.73
CA LYS A 99 1.88 10.99 4.38
C LYS A 99 2.32 12.07 3.40
N GLU A 100 3.15 13.00 3.87
CA GLU A 100 3.64 14.10 3.05
C GLU A 100 4.43 13.59 1.83
N ASN A 101 5.42 12.72 2.07
CA ASN A 101 6.29 12.16 1.03
C ASN A 101 6.08 10.67 0.75
N LYS A 102 5.03 10.05 1.31
CA LYS A 102 4.81 8.61 1.18
C LYS A 102 3.33 8.27 1.12
N ASP A 103 2.95 7.50 0.11
CA ASP A 103 1.60 6.94 -0.02
C ASP A 103 1.71 5.41 -0.10
N SER A 104 0.89 4.68 0.66
CA SER A 104 0.84 3.21 0.58
C SER A 104 -0.57 2.68 0.44
N HIS A 105 -0.72 1.63 -0.36
CA HIS A 105 -1.93 0.83 -0.49
C HIS A 105 -1.60 -0.64 -0.29
N SER A 106 -2.22 -1.25 0.72
CA SER A 106 -2.02 -2.64 1.08
C SER A 106 -3.35 -3.38 0.95
N VAL A 107 -3.35 -4.50 0.24
CA VAL A 107 -4.53 -5.37 0.06
C VAL A 107 -4.24 -6.70 0.75
N PHE A 108 -5.17 -7.16 1.58
CA PHE A 108 -5.09 -8.40 2.33
C PHE A 108 -6.21 -9.34 1.91
N GLU A 109 -5.92 -10.62 1.73
CA GLU A 109 -6.86 -11.61 1.19
C GLU A 109 -6.68 -12.98 1.86
N SER A 110 -7.81 -13.58 2.26
CA SER A 110 -7.89 -14.95 2.79
C SER A 110 -9.29 -15.52 2.54
N GLY A 111 -9.39 -16.60 1.76
CA GLY A 111 -10.68 -17.22 1.42
C GLY A 111 -11.44 -17.77 2.64
N ALA A 112 -10.73 -18.13 3.71
CA ALA A 112 -11.32 -18.61 4.96
C ALA A 112 -11.67 -17.49 5.96
N GLY A 113 -11.44 -16.23 5.58
CA GLY A 113 -11.53 -15.06 6.45
C GLY A 113 -10.16 -14.61 6.94
N ILE A 114 -9.96 -13.29 7.09
CA ILE A 114 -8.66 -12.69 7.43
C ILE A 114 -8.07 -13.29 8.71
N CYS A 115 -8.79 -13.25 9.83
CA CYS A 115 -8.21 -13.66 11.11
C CYS A 115 -8.13 -15.16 11.29
N TYR A 116 -8.99 -15.92 10.61
CA TYR A 116 -8.84 -17.37 10.57
C TYR A 116 -7.58 -17.74 9.77
N GLY A 117 -7.41 -17.19 8.57
CA GLY A 117 -6.22 -17.41 7.75
C GLY A 117 -4.94 -16.97 8.44
N PHE A 118 -4.94 -15.80 9.09
CA PHE A 118 -3.75 -15.30 9.80
C PHE A 118 -3.35 -16.20 10.98
N LYS A 119 -4.33 -16.82 11.67
CA LYS A 119 -4.07 -17.75 12.78
C LYS A 119 -3.80 -19.18 12.31
N SER A 120 -4.03 -19.50 11.04
CA SER A 120 -3.76 -20.82 10.44
C SER A 120 -2.40 -20.84 9.71
N ASN A 121 -2.02 -22.02 9.22
CA ASN A 121 -0.83 -22.19 8.39
C ASN A 121 -1.03 -21.70 6.93
N ASP A 122 -2.27 -21.51 6.50
CA ASP A 122 -2.59 -21.01 5.14
C ASP A 122 -2.22 -19.54 4.99
N GLY A 123 -2.31 -18.78 6.10
CA GLY A 123 -1.93 -17.38 6.15
C GLY A 123 -2.91 -16.43 5.46
N VAL A 124 -2.50 -15.18 5.38
CA VAL A 124 -3.16 -14.11 4.62
C VAL A 124 -2.20 -13.69 3.53
N VAL A 125 -2.65 -13.76 2.28
CA VAL A 125 -1.92 -13.19 1.15
C VAL A 125 -2.08 -11.68 1.24
N PHE A 126 -1.00 -10.94 1.09
CA PHE A 126 -1.07 -9.49 0.97
C PHE A 126 -0.20 -8.97 -0.15
N THR A 127 -0.63 -7.84 -0.73
CA THR A 127 0.15 -7.02 -1.65
C THR A 127 0.24 -5.61 -1.08
N ASP A 128 1.44 -5.09 -0.90
CA ASP A 128 1.72 -3.72 -0.45
C ASP A 128 2.42 -2.94 -1.55
N SER A 129 1.79 -1.84 -1.97
CA SER A 129 2.35 -0.90 -2.93
C SER A 129 2.61 0.41 -2.20
N THR A 130 3.89 0.70 -1.93
CA THR A 130 4.30 1.92 -1.25
C THR A 130 5.12 2.81 -2.18
N THR A 131 4.66 4.04 -2.40
CA THR A 131 5.33 5.08 -3.17
C THR A 131 6.04 6.06 -2.25
N TYR A 132 7.33 6.27 -2.48
CA TYR A 132 8.18 7.25 -1.80
C TYR A 132 8.52 8.37 -2.78
N TYR A 133 7.97 9.56 -2.53
CA TYR A 133 8.19 10.72 -3.37
C TYR A 133 9.53 11.37 -3.05
N VAL A 134 10.38 11.46 -4.07
CA VAL A 134 11.61 12.26 -4.02
C VAL A 134 11.34 13.71 -4.40
N ASP A 135 10.34 13.94 -5.26
CA ASP A 135 9.79 15.25 -5.56
C ASP A 135 8.32 15.07 -5.99
N LYS A 136 7.39 15.32 -5.06
CA LYS A 136 5.95 15.13 -5.30
C LYS A 136 5.41 16.08 -6.37
N SER A 137 5.93 17.32 -6.43
CA SER A 137 5.51 18.33 -7.41
C SER A 137 5.83 17.91 -8.85
N LYS A 138 6.93 17.18 -9.04
CA LYS A 138 7.36 16.64 -10.35
C LYS A 138 6.94 15.18 -10.56
N GLN A 139 6.15 14.63 -9.64
CA GLN A 139 5.78 13.21 -9.58
C GLN A 139 6.99 12.28 -9.70
N GLN A 140 8.14 12.67 -9.16
CA GLN A 140 9.31 11.81 -9.13
C GLN A 140 9.26 10.93 -7.88
N TYR A 141 9.34 9.62 -8.07
CA TYR A 141 9.20 8.67 -6.98
C TYR A 141 9.94 7.37 -7.23
N TYR A 142 10.17 6.67 -6.14
CA TYR A 142 10.47 5.25 -6.10
C TYR A 142 9.27 4.53 -5.47
N ALA A 143 8.84 3.41 -6.05
CA ALA A 143 7.78 2.59 -5.50
C ALA A 143 8.29 1.18 -5.18
N SER A 144 7.87 0.68 -4.01
CA SER A 144 8.14 -0.66 -3.50
C SER A 144 6.87 -1.47 -3.58
N ILE A 145 6.86 -2.51 -4.41
CA ILE A 145 5.74 -3.46 -4.50
C ILE A 145 6.17 -4.77 -3.85
N ILE A 146 5.47 -5.18 -2.80
CA ILE A 146 5.75 -6.39 -2.03
C ILE A 146 4.53 -7.29 -2.07
N GLY A 147 4.70 -8.55 -2.44
CA GLY A 147 3.70 -9.60 -2.28
C GLY A 147 4.20 -10.65 -1.31
N ALA A 148 3.39 -11.12 -0.38
CA ALA A 148 3.77 -12.24 0.50
C ALA A 148 2.54 -12.91 1.15
N THR A 149 2.77 -14.06 1.75
CA THR A 149 1.82 -14.73 2.64
C THR A 149 2.30 -14.59 4.08
N VAL A 150 1.45 -14.10 4.98
CA VAL A 150 1.79 -13.90 6.39
C VAL A 150 0.84 -14.66 7.31
N SER A 151 1.40 -15.29 8.35
CA SER A 151 0.63 -15.87 9.46
C SER A 151 1.21 -15.42 10.79
N SER A 152 0.48 -15.69 11.88
CA SER A 152 0.90 -15.32 13.23
C SER A 152 2.13 -16.11 13.68
N SER A 153 2.19 -17.40 13.37
CA SER A 153 3.18 -18.36 13.87
C SER A 153 4.36 -18.63 12.94
N LEU A 154 4.24 -18.28 11.65
CA LEU A 154 5.30 -18.54 10.67
C LEU A 154 5.97 -17.23 10.22
N GLU A 155 7.20 -17.38 9.73
CA GLU A 155 7.86 -16.33 8.96
C GLU A 155 7.12 -16.07 7.64
N PRO A 156 7.17 -14.84 7.09
CA PRO A 156 6.54 -14.54 5.81
C PRO A 156 7.02 -15.49 4.71
N GLN A 157 6.06 -16.03 3.94
CA GLN A 157 6.30 -16.95 2.84
C GLN A 157 5.98 -16.30 1.50
N ASN A 158 6.44 -16.93 0.40
CA ASN A 158 6.16 -16.50 -0.97
C ASN A 158 6.48 -15.01 -1.22
N VAL A 159 7.52 -14.51 -0.56
CA VAL A 159 7.90 -13.10 -0.62
C VAL A 159 8.39 -12.76 -2.02
N GLN A 160 7.72 -11.82 -2.65
CA GLN A 160 8.04 -11.24 -3.94
C GLN A 160 8.21 -9.74 -3.77
N TYR A 161 9.17 -9.17 -4.49
CA TYR A 161 9.47 -7.75 -4.41
C TYR A 161 9.84 -7.21 -5.78
N ALA A 162 9.29 -6.05 -6.13
CA ALA A 162 9.59 -5.32 -7.35
C ALA A 162 9.76 -3.82 -7.05
N PRO A 163 10.96 -3.25 -7.28
CA PRO A 163 11.17 -1.82 -7.26
C PRO A 163 10.74 -1.18 -8.59
N VAL A 164 10.08 -0.01 -8.52
CA VAL A 164 9.71 0.81 -9.68
C VAL A 164 10.27 2.20 -9.49
N PHE A 165 10.86 2.76 -10.54
CA PHE A 165 11.50 4.08 -10.51
C PHE A 165 10.84 4.97 -11.55
N ASN A 166 10.30 6.11 -11.11
CA ASN A 166 9.85 7.19 -11.98
C ASN A 166 10.66 8.44 -11.65
N ILE A 167 11.91 8.47 -12.11
CA ILE A 167 12.86 9.55 -11.79
C ILE A 167 13.43 10.07 -13.11
N LYS A 168 13.29 11.38 -13.32
CA LYS A 168 13.72 12.07 -14.55
C LYS A 168 15.12 12.66 -14.41
N ASP A 169 15.49 13.10 -13.21
CA ASP A 169 16.84 13.59 -12.93
C ASP A 169 17.84 12.40 -12.90
N PRO A 170 18.85 12.36 -13.79
CA PRO A 170 19.76 11.21 -13.88
C PRO A 170 20.67 11.01 -12.66
N ASN A 171 20.98 12.09 -11.92
CA ASN A 171 21.80 11.98 -10.72
C ASN A 171 20.99 11.43 -9.57
N LEU A 172 19.75 11.91 -9.41
CA LEU A 172 18.80 11.40 -8.44
C LEU A 172 18.42 9.95 -8.73
N ASP A 173 18.21 9.58 -10.00
CA ASP A 173 17.91 8.20 -10.39
C ASP A 173 19.03 7.23 -9.96
N ARG A 174 20.29 7.63 -10.21
CA ARG A 174 21.46 6.84 -9.79
C ARG A 174 21.54 6.71 -8.28
N GLU A 175 21.29 7.80 -7.56
CA GLU A 175 21.31 7.82 -6.10
C GLU A 175 20.23 6.90 -5.50
N VAL A 176 18.99 7.05 -5.93
CA VAL A 176 17.85 6.26 -5.43
C VAL A 176 18.02 4.78 -5.74
N LYS A 177 18.50 4.43 -6.94
CA LYS A 177 18.84 3.04 -7.28
C LYS A 177 19.98 2.49 -6.43
N SER A 178 21.00 3.29 -6.16
CA SER A 178 22.09 2.87 -5.28
C SER A 178 21.62 2.65 -3.84
N GLU A 179 20.71 3.47 -3.34
CA GLU A 179 20.11 3.29 -2.02
C GLU A 179 19.20 2.06 -1.98
N GLU A 180 18.38 1.82 -3.01
CA GLU A 180 17.58 0.60 -3.13
C GLU A 180 18.48 -0.65 -3.11
N GLN A 181 19.58 -0.65 -3.86
CA GLN A 181 20.50 -1.79 -3.87
C GLN A 181 21.13 -2.09 -2.50
N ARG A 182 21.41 -1.05 -1.71
CA ARG A 182 22.01 -1.18 -0.37
C ARG A 182 20.99 -1.57 0.68
N ASN A 183 19.82 -0.92 0.65
CA ASN A 183 18.89 -0.85 1.76
C ASN A 183 17.48 -1.40 1.44
N GLY A 184 17.20 -1.78 0.18
CA GLY A 184 15.90 -2.26 -0.28
C GLY A 184 15.41 -3.49 0.48
N LYS A 185 16.29 -4.46 0.76
CA LYS A 185 15.94 -5.64 1.57
C LYS A 185 15.51 -5.27 3.00
N VAL A 186 16.18 -4.28 3.61
CA VAL A 186 15.84 -3.79 4.95
C VAL A 186 14.46 -3.12 4.92
N LEU A 187 14.19 -2.32 3.88
CA LEU A 187 12.89 -1.69 3.66
C LEU A 187 11.76 -2.73 3.49
N VAL A 188 11.99 -3.76 2.67
CA VAL A 188 11.03 -4.86 2.46
C VAL A 188 10.69 -5.55 3.78
N ASN A 189 11.70 -5.90 4.58
CA ASN A 189 11.49 -6.53 5.89
C ASN A 189 10.74 -5.62 6.86
N LYS A 190 11.03 -4.30 6.85
CA LYS A 190 10.30 -3.31 7.65
C LYS A 190 8.82 -3.27 7.27
N ASN A 191 8.51 -3.24 5.97
CA ASN A 191 7.13 -3.18 5.48
C ASN A 191 6.38 -4.51 5.70
N LEU A 192 7.06 -5.66 5.56
CA LEU A 192 6.51 -6.97 5.93
C LEU A 192 6.11 -7.02 7.41
N LYS A 193 7.01 -6.58 8.29
CA LYS A 193 6.76 -6.52 9.73
C LYS A 193 5.58 -5.60 10.05
N LYS A 194 5.56 -4.38 9.48
CA LYS A 194 4.43 -3.44 9.63
C LYS A 194 3.10 -4.08 9.23
N ASN A 195 3.03 -4.74 8.08
CA ASN A 195 1.80 -5.35 7.59
C ASN A 195 1.37 -6.56 8.46
N LYS A 196 2.32 -7.35 8.98
CA LYS A 196 2.04 -8.39 9.98
C LYS A 196 1.50 -7.78 11.29
N GLU A 197 2.04 -6.65 11.72
CA GLU A 197 1.58 -5.93 12.93
C GLU A 197 0.16 -5.34 12.76
N ILE A 198 -0.23 -4.91 11.56
CA ILE A 198 -1.61 -4.52 11.27
C ILE A 198 -2.56 -5.70 11.55
N LEU A 199 -2.22 -6.89 11.05
CA LEU A 199 -3.02 -8.08 11.30
C LEU A 199 -3.04 -8.45 12.79
N SER A 200 -1.88 -8.50 13.46
CA SER A 200 -1.82 -8.97 14.86
C SER A 200 -2.40 -7.98 15.86
N ASN A 201 -2.18 -6.67 15.67
CA ASN A 201 -2.44 -5.67 16.70
C ASN A 201 -3.69 -4.82 16.42
N VAL A 202 -4.19 -4.83 15.19
CA VAL A 202 -5.37 -4.02 14.80
C VAL A 202 -6.54 -4.92 14.46
N VAL A 203 -6.37 -5.84 13.51
CA VAL A 203 -7.48 -6.59 12.91
C VAL A 203 -7.82 -7.88 13.67
N CYS A 204 -6.80 -8.63 14.10
CA CYS A 204 -6.96 -10.00 14.64
C CYS A 204 -6.53 -10.14 16.09
N LYS A 205 -6.79 -9.09 16.88
CA LYS A 205 -6.59 -9.06 18.33
C LYS A 205 -7.09 -10.34 19.02
#